data_AF-A0A3D3F5T6-F1
#
_entry.id   AF-A0A3D3F5T6-F1
#
_cell.length_a   1.000
_cell.length_b   1.000
_cell.length_c   1.000
_cell.angle_alpha   90.00
_cell.angle_beta   90.00
_cell.angle_gamma   90.00
#
_symmetry.space_group_name_H-M   'P 1'
#
loop_
_entity.id
_entity.type
_entity.pdbx_description
1 polymer ?
#
loop_
_entity_poly.entity_id
_entity_poly.type
_entity_poly.pdbx_seq_one_letter_code
_entity_poly.pdbx_strand_id
1 'polypeptide(L)'
;MKWKAGAETTERGYQFAYDGLNRMASAYYGEGYSLTANPNRYNELPTYDKMGNIKTLQRQGKQDSGYGLIDNLTYAYTGNQLTKVTDAVNGPLYNGAFHFMDGANVATEYVYDKNGNLIKDYNKKIVDIQYNALNLPDALQFTNDNTTSYMYDAAGSKLSVTHQTAVAGITIPMTSVMTPLATTNILATTTTDYCGNVIYENEAVSRILTEEGYITLAGTTPTYHYYLKDHQGNNRVVLSQSGAVEQVNHYYPFGGLFGESANSATQPYKYNGKELDRMHGLDLFDYGARHYDATLGRWFAVDPMGEKYYNISPYVYVANNPIRFIDTDGKRIRIANNYAGAMENIAKIAATNFGSQVLTHLIGKNETYTLNSKFWTSSSSYDPNNGNINYVGTPWYKQVGGVLNSMTAMGHETFHAFDHSNNLFNSANAKYSKGIAEPRGVSFENYLREVYSLSPLREKYGSIQGNFNQFTGNGEKISNFTTLGSNADKTSYGFSYTKTTTVVESYKTLLGIKIPDKTSTETNTYYMTISRDKSNTASFQIYNSEEEYRRATSNW
;
A
#
# COMPACT_ATOMS: atom_id res chain seq x y z
N MET A 1 3.84 4.81 16.89
CA MET A 1 4.10 5.75 15.78
C MET A 1 4.05 7.15 16.36
N LYS A 2 4.96 8.05 15.96
CA LYS A 2 4.95 9.46 16.39
C LYS A 2 5.08 10.37 15.17
N TRP A 3 4.46 11.54 15.19
CA TRP A 3 4.50 12.50 14.11
C TRP A 3 4.35 13.94 14.63
N LYS A 4 4.69 14.89 13.76
CA LYS A 4 4.40 16.32 13.85
C LYS A 4 3.91 16.78 12.47
N ALA A 5 3.12 17.84 12.39
CA ALA A 5 2.66 18.37 11.13
C ALA A 5 3.00 19.87 11.01
N GLY A 6 3.55 20.28 9.87
CA GLY A 6 3.85 21.68 9.58
C GLY A 6 4.75 22.33 10.64
N ALA A 7 4.32 23.49 11.14
CA ALA A 7 5.03 24.25 12.17
C ALA A 7 4.63 23.89 13.61
N GLU A 8 3.87 22.80 13.81
CA GLU A 8 3.44 22.39 15.14
C GLU A 8 4.62 21.92 15.99
N THR A 9 4.66 22.38 17.24
CA THR A 9 5.66 21.93 18.23
C THR A 9 5.25 20.62 18.91
N THR A 10 3.95 20.34 18.96
CA THR A 10 3.37 19.16 19.59
C THR A 10 3.68 17.88 18.81
N GLU A 11 4.53 17.03 19.39
CA GLU A 11 4.68 15.64 18.94
C GLU A 11 3.44 14.84 19.33
N ARG A 12 2.75 14.27 18.35
CA ARG A 12 1.60 13.39 18.55
C ARG A 12 1.99 11.96 18.29
N GLY A 13 1.27 11.01 18.86
CA GLY A 13 1.56 9.61 18.63
C GLY A 13 0.50 8.66 19.13
N TYR A 14 0.72 7.40 18.77
CA TYR A 14 -0.08 6.27 19.22
C TYR A 14 0.81 5.17 19.79
N GLN A 15 0.38 4.61 20.91
CA GLN A 15 0.79 3.32 21.42
C GLN A 15 -0.21 2.25 20.94
N PHE A 16 0.28 1.29 20.17
CA PHE A 16 -0.57 0.25 19.57
C PHE A 16 -0.41 -1.08 20.31
N ALA A 17 -1.52 -1.79 20.47
CA ALA A 17 -1.51 -3.21 20.80
C ALA A 17 -2.14 -4.02 19.67
N TYR A 18 -1.75 -5.28 19.55
CA TYR A 18 -2.25 -6.21 18.53
C TYR A 18 -2.66 -7.52 19.19
N ASP A 19 -3.66 -8.18 18.62
CA ASP A 19 -4.05 -9.52 19.05
C ASP A 19 -3.13 -10.61 18.45
N GLY A 20 -3.37 -11.88 18.81
CA GLY A 20 -2.58 -13.02 18.33
C GLY A 20 -2.67 -13.28 16.82
N LEU A 21 -3.62 -12.64 16.11
CA LEU A 21 -3.74 -12.68 14.65
C LEU A 21 -3.15 -11.42 13.99
N ASN A 22 -2.43 -10.60 14.74
CA ASN A 22 -1.80 -9.36 14.30
C ASN A 22 -2.81 -8.31 13.78
N ARG A 23 -4.03 -8.31 14.34
CA ARG A 23 -5.04 -7.26 14.13
C ARG A 23 -4.89 -6.19 15.21
N MET A 24 -5.12 -4.92 14.89
CA MET A 24 -4.99 -3.81 15.84
C MET A 24 -6.03 -3.97 16.93
N ALA A 25 -5.61 -4.21 18.17
CA ALA A 25 -6.48 -4.37 19.34
C ALA A 25 -6.72 -3.03 20.05
N SER A 26 -5.75 -2.12 20.00
CA SER A 26 -5.91 -0.76 20.52
C SER A 26 -4.95 0.21 19.86
N ALA A 27 -5.38 1.47 19.81
CA ALA A 27 -4.55 2.63 19.52
C ALA A 27 -4.78 3.68 20.60
N TYR A 28 -3.84 3.81 21.54
CA TYR A 28 -3.89 4.81 22.60
C TYR A 28 -3.11 6.06 22.17
N TYR A 29 -3.83 7.17 22.05
CA TYR A 29 -3.27 8.47 21.68
C TYR A 29 -2.53 9.11 22.85
N GLY A 30 -1.44 9.80 22.55
CA GLY A 30 -0.79 10.72 23.47
C GLY A 30 0.10 11.73 22.76
N GLU A 31 0.61 12.69 23.52
CA GLU A 31 1.46 13.78 23.05
C GLU A 31 2.79 13.82 23.82
N GLY A 32 3.79 14.45 23.20
CA GLY A 32 5.15 14.57 23.71
C GLY A 32 6.00 13.32 23.48
N TYR A 33 7.28 13.41 23.84
CA TYR A 33 8.27 12.36 23.54
C TYR A 33 7.86 10.97 24.03
N SER A 34 7.26 10.90 25.22
CA SER A 34 6.81 9.67 25.88
C SER A 34 5.33 9.35 25.66
N LEU A 35 4.58 10.17 24.93
CA LEU A 35 3.13 10.04 24.69
C LEU A 35 2.27 10.03 25.97
N THR A 36 2.69 10.75 27.00
CA THR A 36 1.97 10.84 28.28
C THR A 36 1.19 12.13 28.47
N ALA A 37 1.47 13.17 27.67
CA ALA A 37 0.70 14.39 27.70
C ALA A 37 -0.60 14.22 26.91
N ASN A 38 -1.69 14.85 27.35
CA ASN A 38 -2.98 14.83 26.67
C ASN A 38 -3.42 13.43 26.19
N PRO A 39 -3.32 12.39 27.06
CA PRO A 39 -3.61 11.04 26.66
C PRO A 39 -5.09 10.89 26.32
N ASN A 40 -5.42 9.87 25.55
CA ASN A 40 -6.79 9.43 25.30
C ASN A 40 -7.68 10.35 24.47
N ARG A 41 -7.17 11.45 23.90
CA ARG A 41 -7.98 12.38 23.08
C ARG A 41 -8.54 11.76 21.81
N TYR A 42 -7.78 10.86 21.18
CA TYR A 42 -8.09 10.30 19.86
C TYR A 42 -7.93 8.78 19.80
N ASN A 43 -8.24 8.09 20.90
CA ASN A 43 -8.14 6.63 20.96
C ASN A 43 -9.07 5.94 19.97
N GLU A 44 -8.64 4.76 19.50
CA GLU A 44 -9.46 3.86 18.68
C GLU A 44 -9.31 2.42 19.18
N LEU A 45 -10.39 1.83 19.66
CA LEU A 45 -10.41 0.55 20.40
C LEU A 45 -11.44 -0.42 19.78
N PRO A 46 -11.04 -1.19 18.75
CA PRO A 46 -11.89 -2.19 18.11
C PRO A 46 -11.83 -3.56 18.82
N THR A 47 -12.90 -4.34 18.68
CA THR A 47 -12.89 -5.79 18.92
C THR A 47 -13.38 -6.53 17.68
N TYR A 48 -13.05 -7.81 17.54
CA TYR A 48 -13.34 -8.56 16.32
C TYR A 48 -13.94 -9.93 16.60
N ASP A 49 -14.69 -10.45 15.64
CA ASP A 49 -15.00 -11.88 15.56
C ASP A 49 -13.81 -12.69 15.00
N LYS A 50 -14.01 -13.98 14.72
CA LYS A 50 -12.95 -14.85 14.16
C LYS A 50 -12.60 -14.53 12.70
N MET A 51 -13.55 -14.01 11.92
CA MET A 51 -13.35 -13.66 10.50
C MET A 51 -12.80 -12.23 10.34
N GLY A 52 -12.68 -11.48 11.43
CA GLY A 52 -12.19 -10.11 11.42
C GLY A 52 -13.27 -9.06 11.25
N ASN A 53 -14.56 -9.40 11.32
CA ASN A 53 -15.58 -8.36 11.38
C ASN A 53 -15.46 -7.63 12.72
N ILE A 54 -15.51 -6.29 12.69
CA ILE A 54 -15.50 -5.46 13.90
C ILE A 54 -16.78 -5.73 14.67
N LYS A 55 -16.69 -6.14 15.94
CA LYS A 55 -17.85 -6.35 16.82
C LYS A 55 -18.22 -5.10 17.60
N THR A 56 -17.21 -4.40 18.11
CA THR A 56 -17.38 -3.13 18.82
C THR A 56 -16.27 -2.18 18.40
N LEU A 57 -16.56 -0.89 18.41
CA LEU A 57 -15.57 0.16 18.18
C LEU A 57 -15.82 1.32 19.14
N GLN A 58 -14.86 1.60 20.01
CA GLN A 58 -14.88 2.82 20.81
C GLN A 58 -13.89 3.83 20.24
N ARG A 59 -14.35 5.08 20.05
CA ARG A 59 -13.49 6.19 19.65
C ARG A 59 -13.60 7.34 20.62
N GLN A 60 -12.45 7.84 21.04
CA GLN A 60 -12.36 9.13 21.72
C GLN A 60 -12.05 10.20 20.67
N GLY A 61 -12.54 11.41 20.86
CA GLY A 61 -12.35 12.52 19.92
C GLY A 61 -12.63 13.87 20.56
N LYS A 62 -12.53 14.90 19.73
CA LYS A 62 -12.97 16.25 20.09
C LYS A 62 -14.49 16.24 20.27
N GLN A 63 -14.96 16.82 21.38
CA GLN A 63 -16.37 17.06 21.63
C GLN A 63 -16.70 18.55 21.43
N ASP A 64 -17.97 18.94 21.55
CA ASP A 64 -18.37 20.36 21.51
C ASP A 64 -17.67 21.18 22.61
N SER A 65 -17.30 20.53 23.72
CA SER A 65 -16.41 21.05 24.74
C SER A 65 -15.36 20.00 25.12
N GLY A 66 -14.09 20.27 24.83
CA GLY A 66 -12.97 19.40 25.20
C GLY A 66 -12.86 18.12 24.38
N TYR A 67 -12.51 17.02 25.06
CA TYR A 67 -12.22 15.72 24.47
C TYR A 67 -12.88 14.60 25.28
N GLY A 68 -13.39 13.57 24.61
CA GLY A 68 -14.04 12.44 25.26
C GLY A 68 -14.54 11.39 24.28
N LEU A 69 -15.38 10.47 24.76
CA LEU A 69 -15.96 9.40 23.94
C LEU A 69 -16.91 10.01 22.90
N ILE A 70 -16.68 9.72 21.61
CA ILE A 70 -17.51 10.20 20.50
C ILE A 70 -18.27 9.07 19.80
N ASP A 71 -17.81 7.83 19.99
CA ASP A 71 -18.47 6.63 19.47
C ASP A 71 -18.30 5.47 20.44
N ASN A 72 -19.37 4.70 20.65
CA ASN A 72 -19.40 3.45 21.40
C ASN A 72 -20.26 2.43 20.64
N LEU A 73 -19.70 1.97 19.52
CA LEU A 73 -20.43 1.24 18.50
C LEU A 73 -20.52 -0.25 18.82
N THR A 74 -21.69 -0.83 18.57
CA THR A 74 -21.90 -2.28 18.53
C THR A 74 -22.43 -2.68 17.16
N TYR A 75 -21.76 -3.65 16.54
CA TYR A 75 -22.04 -4.11 15.18
C TYR A 75 -22.77 -5.45 15.22
N ALA A 76 -23.80 -5.59 14.39
CA ALA A 76 -24.53 -6.84 14.18
C ALA A 76 -24.38 -7.31 12.74
N TYR A 77 -24.30 -8.62 12.53
CA TYR A 77 -24.04 -9.21 11.21
C TYR A 77 -24.95 -10.40 10.91
N THR A 78 -25.19 -10.62 9.62
CA THR A 78 -25.61 -11.93 9.08
C THR A 78 -24.46 -12.46 8.22
N GLY A 79 -23.77 -13.51 8.71
CA GLY A 79 -22.49 -13.90 8.12
C GLY A 79 -21.47 -12.77 8.24
N ASN A 80 -20.94 -12.30 7.11
CA ASN A 80 -19.99 -11.18 7.04
C ASN A 80 -20.64 -9.85 6.61
N GLN A 81 -21.94 -9.86 6.32
CA GLN A 81 -22.71 -8.67 5.95
C GLN A 81 -23.21 -7.97 7.20
N LEU A 82 -22.93 -6.67 7.30
CA LEU A 82 -23.37 -5.85 8.43
C LEU A 82 -24.86 -5.64 8.34
N THR A 83 -25.62 -5.81 9.41
CA THR A 83 -27.07 -5.58 9.39
C THR A 83 -27.47 -4.35 10.17
N LYS A 84 -26.69 -3.98 11.19
CA LYS A 84 -27.00 -2.86 12.10
C LYS A 84 -25.75 -2.40 12.85
N VAL A 85 -25.68 -1.10 13.13
CA VAL A 85 -24.71 -0.52 14.05
C VAL A 85 -25.47 0.39 15.00
N THR A 86 -25.31 0.16 16.31
CA THR A 86 -25.88 1.03 17.33
C THR A 86 -24.77 1.81 18.01
N ASP A 87 -24.99 3.08 18.27
CA ASP A 87 -24.10 3.90 19.10
C ASP A 87 -24.70 4.11 20.50
N ALA A 88 -23.94 3.79 21.54
CA ALA A 88 -24.35 4.03 22.92
C ALA A 88 -24.00 5.44 23.42
N VAL A 89 -23.41 6.29 22.57
CA VAL A 89 -23.18 7.71 22.86
C VAL A 89 -23.75 8.61 21.78
N ASN A 90 -24.06 9.84 22.14
CA ASN A 90 -24.37 10.88 21.16
C ASN A 90 -23.05 11.51 20.69
N GLY A 91 -22.86 11.54 19.37
CA GLY A 91 -21.70 12.17 18.78
C GLY A 91 -21.68 13.70 18.92
N PRO A 92 -20.52 14.33 18.68
CA PRO A 92 -20.36 15.79 18.65
C PRO A 92 -21.18 16.45 17.53
N LEU A 93 -21.64 17.69 17.75
CA LEU A 93 -22.53 18.40 16.82
C LEU A 93 -21.86 19.54 16.04
N TYR A 94 -20.59 19.86 16.34
CA TYR A 94 -19.88 20.90 15.60
C TYR A 94 -19.70 20.54 14.12
N ASN A 95 -19.67 21.58 13.28
CA ASN A 95 -19.56 21.40 11.82
C ASN A 95 -18.27 20.65 11.43
N GLY A 96 -18.41 19.60 10.62
CA GLY A 96 -17.29 18.77 10.15
C GLY A 96 -16.76 17.77 11.19
N ALA A 97 -17.52 17.50 12.26
CA ALA A 97 -17.17 16.46 13.21
C ALA A 97 -17.11 15.08 12.55
N PHE A 98 -16.12 14.27 12.96
CA PHE A 98 -16.02 12.88 12.57
C PHE A 98 -16.56 12.03 13.72
N HIS A 99 -17.68 11.36 13.47
CA HIS A 99 -18.26 10.32 14.33
C HIS A 99 -19.25 9.52 13.47
N PHE A 100 -19.74 8.40 14.00
CA PHE A 100 -20.84 7.65 13.42
C PHE A 100 -22.16 8.35 13.73
N MET A 101 -22.96 8.60 12.70
CA MET A 101 -24.32 9.12 12.88
C MET A 101 -25.30 7.95 12.97
N ASP A 102 -25.76 7.64 14.19
CA ASP A 102 -26.81 6.64 14.44
C ASP A 102 -28.19 7.23 14.07
N GLY A 103 -28.42 7.37 12.76
CA GLY A 103 -29.57 8.06 12.18
C GLY A 103 -30.82 7.21 12.06
N ALA A 104 -30.74 5.90 12.33
CA ALA A 104 -31.84 4.97 12.18
C ALA A 104 -31.83 3.91 13.29
N ASN A 105 -33.01 3.45 13.67
CA ASN A 105 -33.14 2.37 14.66
C ASN A 105 -34.18 1.36 14.19
N VAL A 106 -33.79 0.54 13.21
CA VAL A 106 -34.63 -0.53 12.66
C VAL A 106 -33.92 -1.88 12.73
N ALA A 107 -34.61 -2.98 12.44
CA ALA A 107 -34.00 -4.32 12.55
C ALA A 107 -32.85 -4.55 11.55
N THR A 108 -32.91 -3.91 10.38
CA THR A 108 -31.90 -3.99 9.33
C THR A 108 -31.71 -2.62 8.71
N GLU A 109 -30.52 -2.05 8.91
CA GLU A 109 -30.13 -0.70 8.49
C GLU A 109 -29.18 -0.73 7.28
N TYR A 110 -28.59 -1.89 7.02
CA TYR A 110 -27.68 -2.14 5.90
C TYR A 110 -28.25 -3.30 5.10
N VAL A 111 -28.51 -3.05 3.81
CA VAL A 111 -29.12 -4.05 2.91
C VAL A 111 -28.18 -4.27 1.74
N TYR A 112 -28.06 -5.51 1.27
CA TYR A 112 -27.16 -5.91 0.20
C TYR A 112 -27.91 -6.51 -0.98
N ASP A 113 -27.34 -6.37 -2.18
CA ASP A 113 -27.76 -7.14 -3.34
C ASP A 113 -27.27 -8.60 -3.26
N LYS A 114 -27.58 -9.39 -4.29
CA LYS A 114 -27.18 -10.81 -4.36
C LYS A 114 -25.68 -11.01 -4.61
N ASN A 115 -24.97 -10.01 -5.11
CA ASN A 115 -23.52 -10.04 -5.29
C ASN A 115 -22.78 -9.61 -4.02
N GLY A 116 -23.51 -9.15 -2.99
CA GLY A 116 -22.97 -8.71 -1.72
C GLY A 116 -22.53 -7.24 -1.72
N ASN A 117 -23.01 -6.42 -2.65
CA ASN A 117 -22.80 -4.98 -2.65
C ASN A 117 -23.85 -4.30 -1.77
N LEU A 118 -23.45 -3.30 -0.97
CA LEU A 118 -24.37 -2.54 -0.14
C LEU A 118 -25.31 -1.70 -1.00
N ILE A 119 -26.62 -1.91 -0.91
CA ILE A 119 -27.63 -1.16 -1.67
C ILE A 119 -28.39 -0.15 -0.81
N LYS A 120 -28.39 -0.26 0.52
CA LYS A 120 -29.04 0.71 1.41
C LYS A 120 -28.20 0.95 2.65
N ASP A 121 -28.13 2.21 3.08
CA ASP A 121 -27.56 2.61 4.37
C ASP A 121 -28.53 3.60 5.04
N TYR A 122 -29.26 3.10 6.04
CA TYR A 122 -30.26 3.89 6.75
C TYR A 122 -29.64 5.01 7.58
N ASN A 123 -28.42 4.81 8.09
CA ASN A 123 -27.72 5.77 8.95
C ASN A 123 -27.20 6.96 8.14
N LYS A 124 -26.76 6.71 6.90
CA LYS A 124 -26.42 7.75 5.91
C LYS A 124 -27.62 8.23 5.09
N LYS A 125 -28.82 7.70 5.35
CA LYS A 125 -30.06 8.01 4.62
C LYS A 125 -29.95 7.77 3.11
N ILE A 126 -29.19 6.75 2.72
CA ILE A 126 -29.04 6.29 1.33
C ILE A 126 -30.18 5.32 1.04
N VAL A 127 -31.12 5.77 0.22
CA VAL A 127 -32.32 5.02 -0.18
C VAL A 127 -31.95 3.83 -1.06
N ASP A 128 -31.03 4.00 -2.00
CA ASP A 128 -30.63 2.96 -2.93
C ASP A 128 -29.25 3.26 -3.52
N ILE A 129 -28.48 2.21 -3.82
CA ILE A 129 -27.21 2.26 -4.55
C ILE A 129 -27.32 1.25 -5.69
N GLN A 130 -27.12 1.73 -6.90
CA GLN A 130 -27.08 0.92 -8.11
C GLN A 130 -25.63 0.59 -8.47
N TYR A 131 -25.45 -0.56 -9.09
CA TYR A 131 -24.13 -1.11 -9.42
C TYR A 131 -24.09 -1.55 -10.87
N ASN A 132 -22.96 -1.29 -11.51
CA ASN A 132 -22.69 -1.78 -12.86
C ASN A 132 -22.19 -3.25 -12.85
N ALA A 133 -21.93 -3.80 -14.04
CA ALA A 133 -21.47 -5.19 -14.21
C ALA A 133 -20.11 -5.51 -13.57
N LEU A 134 -19.34 -4.50 -13.13
CA LEU A 134 -18.07 -4.66 -12.43
C LEU A 134 -18.24 -4.60 -10.90
N ASN A 135 -19.47 -4.54 -10.39
CA ASN A 135 -19.80 -4.26 -8.98
C ASN A 135 -19.24 -2.91 -8.49
N LEU A 136 -19.12 -1.92 -9.38
CA LEU A 136 -18.81 -0.54 -9.00
C LEU A 136 -20.11 0.26 -8.87
N PRO A 137 -20.26 1.13 -7.85
CA PRO A 137 -21.46 1.97 -7.71
C PRO A 137 -21.59 2.90 -8.90
N ASP A 138 -22.70 2.85 -9.64
CA ASP A 138 -22.94 3.77 -10.78
C ASP A 138 -23.92 4.90 -10.44
N ALA A 139 -24.80 4.70 -9.45
CA ALA A 139 -25.67 5.74 -8.94
C ALA A 139 -26.10 5.49 -7.49
N LEU A 140 -26.43 6.56 -6.76
CA LEU A 140 -27.06 6.49 -5.44
C LEU A 140 -28.04 7.65 -5.23
N GLN A 141 -29.04 7.42 -4.40
CA GLN A 141 -30.06 8.41 -4.03
C GLN A 141 -30.23 8.49 -2.51
N PHE A 142 -30.35 9.71 -2.00
CA PHE A 142 -30.62 9.98 -0.60
C PHE A 142 -32.11 10.20 -0.33
N THR A 143 -32.52 10.13 0.94
CA THR A 143 -33.91 10.40 1.34
C THR A 143 -34.38 11.82 1.01
N ASN A 144 -33.49 12.78 0.82
CA ASN A 144 -33.86 14.14 0.39
C ASN A 144 -33.86 14.30 -1.15
N ASP A 145 -33.82 13.19 -1.89
CA ASP A 145 -33.80 13.13 -3.35
C ASP A 145 -32.52 13.67 -4.01
N ASN A 146 -31.50 14.03 -3.21
CA ASN A 146 -30.17 14.24 -3.73
C ASN A 146 -29.65 12.95 -4.39
N THR A 147 -28.90 13.08 -5.48
CA THR A 147 -28.31 11.94 -6.17
C THR A 147 -26.82 12.13 -6.41
N THR A 148 -26.11 11.02 -6.54
CA THR A 148 -24.74 10.97 -7.06
C THR A 148 -24.67 9.89 -8.12
N SER A 149 -24.08 10.20 -9.27
CA SER A 149 -23.89 9.27 -10.38
C SER A 149 -22.42 9.23 -10.78
N TYR A 150 -21.91 8.03 -11.08
CA TYR A 150 -20.52 7.79 -11.42
C TYR A 150 -20.42 7.18 -12.82
N MET A 151 -19.43 7.62 -13.60
CA MET A 151 -19.10 7.03 -14.89
C MET A 151 -17.73 6.37 -14.81
N TYR A 152 -17.60 5.19 -15.41
CA TYR A 152 -16.36 4.42 -15.45
C TYR A 152 -16.04 4.01 -16.89
N ASP A 153 -14.75 3.79 -17.16
CA ASP A 153 -14.33 3.04 -18.34
C ASP A 153 -14.59 1.53 -18.19
N ALA A 154 -14.36 0.77 -19.26
CA ALA A 154 -14.54 -0.69 -19.25
C ALA A 154 -13.55 -1.45 -18.33
N ALA A 155 -12.46 -0.81 -17.89
CA ALA A 155 -11.50 -1.38 -16.95
C ALA A 155 -11.86 -1.07 -15.48
N GLY A 156 -12.89 -0.23 -15.26
CA GLY A 156 -13.34 0.20 -13.94
C GLY A 156 -12.63 1.45 -13.41
N SER A 157 -11.93 2.21 -14.26
CA SER A 157 -11.39 3.52 -13.87
C SER A 157 -12.50 4.56 -13.86
N LYS A 158 -12.64 5.32 -12.77
CA LYS A 158 -13.62 6.41 -12.67
C LYS A 158 -13.26 7.53 -13.64
N LEU A 159 -14.22 7.93 -14.47
CA LEU A 159 -14.12 8.99 -15.47
C LEU A 159 -14.84 10.27 -15.03
N SER A 160 -15.96 10.15 -14.33
CA SER A 160 -16.65 11.32 -13.78
C SER A 160 -17.54 10.97 -12.59
N VAL A 161 -17.89 12.00 -11.81
CA VAL A 161 -18.96 11.98 -10.82
C VAL A 161 -19.85 13.21 -11.01
N THR A 162 -21.16 13.02 -10.92
CA THR A 162 -22.15 14.09 -10.94
C THR A 162 -22.99 14.02 -9.68
N HIS A 163 -23.02 15.11 -8.92
CA HIS A 163 -23.92 15.28 -7.77
C HIS A 163 -25.06 16.21 -8.13
N GLN A 164 -26.29 15.77 -7.92
CA GLN A 164 -27.47 16.63 -8.08
C GLN A 164 -28.10 16.89 -6.72
N THR A 165 -28.29 18.16 -6.42
CA THR A 165 -28.98 18.62 -5.21
C THR A 165 -30.43 18.88 -5.58
N ALA A 166 -31.35 18.24 -4.87
CA ALA A 166 -32.77 18.43 -5.07
C ALA A 166 -33.27 19.73 -4.38
N VAL A 167 -34.41 20.23 -4.83
CA VAL A 167 -35.12 21.32 -4.14
C VAL A 167 -35.55 20.86 -2.73
N ALA A 168 -35.61 21.81 -1.79
CA ALA A 168 -35.96 21.52 -0.40
C ALA A 168 -37.39 20.96 -0.26
N GLY A 169 -37.60 20.10 0.73
CA GLY A 169 -38.92 19.56 1.11
C GLY A 169 -39.29 18.23 0.46
N ILE A 170 -38.44 17.66 -0.41
CA ILE A 170 -38.64 16.31 -0.93
C ILE A 170 -38.19 15.28 0.12
N THR A 171 -38.96 14.21 0.27
CA THR A 171 -38.59 13.08 1.12
C THR A 171 -38.96 11.77 0.43
N ILE A 172 -37.95 10.96 0.12
CA ILE A 172 -38.05 9.62 -0.43
C ILE A 172 -38.00 8.61 0.72
N PRO A 173 -38.99 7.72 0.87
CA PRO A 173 -38.97 6.68 1.90
C PRO A 173 -37.80 5.70 1.70
N MET A 174 -37.16 5.27 2.79
CA MET A 174 -36.06 4.28 2.76
C MET A 174 -36.43 2.94 2.11
N THR A 175 -37.73 2.59 2.06
CA THR A 175 -38.23 1.37 1.41
C THR A 175 -38.28 1.47 -0.12
N SER A 176 -38.05 2.65 -0.68
CA SER A 176 -38.11 2.90 -2.12
C SER A 176 -36.87 2.35 -2.85
N VAL A 177 -36.93 2.30 -4.17
CA VAL A 177 -35.77 2.09 -5.05
C VAL A 177 -35.44 3.40 -5.74
N MET A 178 -34.21 3.55 -6.24
CA MET A 178 -33.81 4.78 -6.91
C MET A 178 -34.69 5.07 -8.12
N THR A 179 -35.19 6.29 -8.20
CA THR A 179 -35.83 6.84 -9.40
C THR A 179 -35.08 8.10 -9.85
N PRO A 180 -34.92 8.36 -11.16
CA PRO A 180 -34.25 9.56 -11.63
C PRO A 180 -34.88 10.84 -11.05
N LEU A 181 -34.05 11.73 -10.55
CA LEU A 181 -34.47 13.05 -10.07
C LEU A 181 -35.10 13.83 -11.23
N ALA A 182 -36.36 14.24 -11.08
CA ALA A 182 -37.06 14.99 -12.11
C ALA A 182 -36.33 16.32 -12.38
N THR A 183 -36.15 16.69 -13.65
CA THR A 183 -35.37 17.89 -14.03
C THR A 183 -35.91 19.18 -13.39
N THR A 184 -37.21 19.27 -13.14
CA THR A 184 -37.85 20.41 -12.45
C THR A 184 -37.50 20.51 -10.97
N ASN A 185 -36.98 19.44 -10.37
CA ASN A 185 -36.64 19.35 -8.95
C ASN A 185 -35.13 19.48 -8.70
N ILE A 186 -34.32 19.69 -9.74
CA ILE A 186 -32.87 19.90 -9.61
C ILE A 186 -32.63 21.36 -9.22
N LEU A 187 -32.12 21.58 -8.00
CA LEU A 187 -31.68 22.88 -7.52
C LEU A 187 -30.28 23.23 -8.02
N ALA A 188 -29.37 22.26 -7.98
CA ALA A 188 -27.99 22.43 -8.42
C ALA A 188 -27.43 21.11 -8.96
N THR A 189 -26.49 21.21 -9.90
CA THR A 189 -25.69 20.09 -10.39
C THR A 189 -24.23 20.47 -10.30
N THR A 190 -23.41 19.59 -9.75
CA THR A 190 -21.95 19.70 -9.78
C THR A 190 -21.37 18.47 -10.44
N THR A 191 -20.43 18.66 -11.36
CA THR A 191 -19.76 17.56 -12.06
C THR A 191 -18.26 17.67 -11.86
N THR A 192 -17.62 16.53 -11.62
CA THR A 192 -16.17 16.39 -11.61
C THR A 192 -15.76 15.35 -12.65
N ASP A 193 -14.91 15.74 -13.60
CA ASP A 193 -14.36 14.85 -14.64
C ASP A 193 -12.87 14.59 -14.38
N TYR A 194 -12.48 13.31 -14.49
CA TYR A 194 -11.14 12.81 -14.23
C TYR A 194 -10.45 12.42 -15.54
N CYS A 195 -9.66 13.35 -16.09
CA CYS A 195 -8.93 13.18 -17.34
C CYS A 195 -7.46 12.89 -17.04
N GLY A 196 -7.18 11.65 -16.63
CA GLY A 196 -5.85 11.25 -16.18
C GLY A 196 -5.46 12.01 -14.91
N ASN A 197 -4.43 12.85 -14.98
CA ASN A 197 -4.04 13.69 -13.85
C ASN A 197 -4.71 15.07 -13.83
N VAL A 198 -5.54 15.42 -14.83
CA VAL A 198 -6.26 16.70 -14.86
C VAL A 198 -7.68 16.50 -14.38
N ILE A 199 -8.10 17.29 -13.40
CA ILE A 199 -9.44 17.29 -12.82
C ILE A 199 -10.17 18.54 -13.27
N TYR A 200 -11.36 18.33 -13.84
CA TYR A 200 -12.28 19.40 -14.17
C TYR A 200 -13.42 19.40 -13.17
N GLU A 201 -13.80 20.57 -12.67
CA GLU A 201 -15.02 20.76 -11.88
C GLU A 201 -15.91 21.75 -12.65
N ASN A 202 -17.13 21.33 -13.00
CA ASN A 202 -18.08 22.11 -13.78
C ASN A 202 -17.48 22.66 -15.08
N GLU A 203 -16.88 21.77 -15.89
CA GLU A 203 -16.23 22.06 -17.19
C GLU A 203 -14.97 22.94 -17.11
N ALA A 204 -14.59 23.43 -15.92
CA ALA A 204 -13.38 24.22 -15.72
C ALA A 204 -12.25 23.37 -15.10
N VAL A 205 -11.00 23.58 -15.54
CA VAL A 205 -9.84 22.95 -14.90
C VAL A 205 -9.78 23.39 -13.44
N SER A 206 -10.01 22.46 -12.51
CA SER A 206 -9.92 22.72 -11.08
C SER A 206 -8.51 22.46 -10.57
N ARG A 207 -7.96 21.29 -10.92
CA ARG A 207 -6.66 20.83 -10.42
C ARG A 207 -5.92 20.00 -11.45
N ILE A 208 -4.59 20.12 -11.47
CA ILE A 208 -3.72 19.16 -12.14
C ILE A 208 -2.95 18.42 -11.06
N LEU A 209 -3.26 17.15 -10.86
CA LEU A 209 -2.57 16.28 -9.91
C LEU A 209 -1.11 16.10 -10.34
N THR A 210 -0.24 16.17 -9.33
CA THR A 210 1.16 15.81 -9.45
C THR A 210 1.45 14.71 -8.42
N GLU A 211 2.58 14.06 -8.54
CA GLU A 211 2.96 13.01 -7.60
C GLU A 211 3.12 13.54 -6.17
N GLU A 212 3.63 14.76 -6.05
CA GLU A 212 3.92 15.41 -4.78
C GLU A 212 2.87 16.44 -4.37
N GLY A 213 1.70 16.48 -5.02
CA GLY A 213 0.74 17.54 -4.77
C GLY A 213 -0.25 17.77 -5.90
N TYR A 214 -0.54 19.04 -6.16
CA TYR A 214 -1.40 19.46 -7.26
C TYR A 214 -1.10 20.90 -7.67
N ILE A 215 -1.57 21.27 -8.85
CA ILE A 215 -1.49 22.63 -9.38
C ILE A 215 -2.90 23.16 -9.51
N THR A 216 -3.14 24.40 -9.08
CA THR A 216 -4.34 25.16 -9.41
C THR A 216 -3.99 26.24 -10.44
N LEU A 217 -4.98 26.67 -11.24
CA LEU A 217 -4.79 27.67 -12.27
C LEU A 217 -5.62 28.91 -11.95
N ALA A 218 -4.98 30.08 -11.93
CA ALA A 218 -5.64 31.38 -11.98
C ALA A 218 -5.50 31.94 -13.39
N GLY A 219 -6.48 31.67 -14.26
CA GLY A 219 -6.31 31.87 -15.71
C GLY A 219 -5.24 30.92 -16.27
N THR A 220 -4.14 31.46 -16.80
CA THR A 220 -3.00 30.67 -17.29
C THR A 220 -1.86 30.55 -16.28
N THR A 221 -2.00 31.14 -15.08
CA THR A 221 -0.93 31.18 -14.07
C THR A 221 -1.02 29.98 -13.15
N PRO A 222 -0.02 29.08 -13.13
CA PRO A 222 0.00 27.93 -12.23
C PRO A 222 0.41 28.31 -10.81
N THR A 223 -0.30 27.76 -9.82
CA THR A 223 0.08 27.78 -8.41
C THR A 223 0.29 26.34 -7.93
N TYR A 224 1.45 26.06 -7.36
CA TYR A 224 1.82 24.72 -6.92
C TYR A 224 1.46 24.52 -5.44
N HIS A 225 0.94 23.35 -5.13
CA HIS A 225 0.62 22.90 -3.80
C HIS A 225 1.30 21.54 -3.59
N TYR A 226 1.93 21.34 -2.44
CA TYR A 226 2.73 20.15 -2.14
C TYR A 226 2.15 19.36 -0.97
N TYR A 227 2.19 18.04 -1.05
CA TYR A 227 1.77 17.12 -0.02
C TYR A 227 2.96 16.64 0.81
N LEU A 228 2.87 16.75 2.13
CA LEU A 228 3.71 15.99 3.04
C LEU A 228 2.93 14.76 3.53
N LYS A 229 3.42 13.59 3.16
CA LYS A 229 2.76 12.31 3.40
C LYS A 229 3.43 11.52 4.53
N ASP A 230 2.66 10.69 5.23
CA ASP A 230 3.22 9.73 6.19
C ASP A 230 3.63 8.39 5.54
N HIS A 231 4.02 7.40 6.35
CA HIS A 231 4.51 6.11 5.86
C HIS A 231 3.44 5.23 5.18
N GLN A 232 2.16 5.58 5.30
CA GLN A 232 1.06 4.92 4.60
C GLN A 232 0.64 5.69 3.35
N GLY A 233 1.29 6.82 3.06
CA GLY A 233 0.91 7.75 2.00
C GLY A 233 -0.26 8.66 2.37
N ASN A 234 -0.64 8.77 3.65
CA ASN A 234 -1.71 9.69 4.06
C ASN A 234 -1.21 11.13 3.90
N ASN A 235 -2.01 12.00 3.29
CA ASN A 235 -1.69 13.42 3.18
C ASN A 235 -1.85 14.10 4.55
N ARG A 236 -0.74 14.40 5.24
CA ARG A 236 -0.73 15.02 6.58
C ARG A 236 -0.72 16.54 6.50
N VAL A 237 -0.03 17.12 5.51
CA VAL A 237 0.07 18.57 5.33
C VAL A 237 0.02 18.91 3.86
N VAL A 238 -0.74 19.96 3.51
CA VAL A 238 -0.64 20.63 2.22
C VAL A 238 0.12 21.94 2.42
N LEU A 239 1.16 22.15 1.62
CA LEU A 239 1.97 23.35 1.60
C LEU A 239 1.73 24.13 0.31
N SER A 240 1.69 25.46 0.39
CA SER A 240 1.76 26.33 -0.77
C SER A 240 3.15 26.26 -1.43
N GLN A 241 3.28 26.80 -2.64
CA GLN A 241 4.57 26.93 -3.32
C GLN A 241 5.60 27.79 -2.58
N SER A 242 5.17 28.61 -1.62
CA SER A 242 6.06 29.40 -0.74
C SER A 242 6.41 28.67 0.57
N GLY A 243 5.92 27.44 0.77
CA GLY A 243 6.13 26.64 1.98
C GLY A 243 5.18 26.98 3.13
N ALA A 244 4.12 27.75 2.90
CA ALA A 244 3.11 28.04 3.92
C ALA A 244 2.15 26.86 4.08
N VAL A 245 1.72 26.55 5.31
CA VAL A 245 0.76 25.49 5.60
C VAL A 245 -0.65 25.91 5.19
N GLU A 246 -1.26 25.16 4.27
CA GLU A 246 -2.62 25.42 3.76
C GLU A 246 -3.67 24.51 4.41
N GLN A 247 -3.28 23.27 4.74
CA GLN A 247 -4.15 22.26 5.35
C GLN A 247 -3.31 21.30 6.21
N VAL A 248 -3.88 20.89 7.34
CA VAL A 248 -3.31 19.84 8.20
C VAL A 248 -4.37 18.78 8.44
N ASN A 249 -4.04 17.52 8.19
CA ASN A 249 -4.90 16.38 8.44
C ASN A 249 -4.26 15.45 9.46
N HIS A 250 -5.02 15.08 10.48
CA HIS A 250 -4.66 14.01 11.40
C HIS A 250 -5.70 12.90 11.31
N TYR A 251 -5.24 11.66 11.47
CA TYR A 251 -6.04 10.48 11.20
C TYR A 251 -6.10 9.56 12.40
N TYR A 252 -7.30 9.04 12.68
CA TYR A 252 -7.47 7.78 13.39
C TYR A 252 -6.83 6.65 12.58
N PRO A 253 -6.40 5.55 13.21
CA PRO A 253 -5.81 4.40 12.51
C PRO A 253 -6.63 3.92 11.31
N PHE A 254 -7.96 3.79 11.43
CA PHE A 254 -8.86 3.40 10.33
C PHE A 254 -9.20 4.55 9.35
N GLY A 255 -8.58 5.72 9.47
CA GLY A 255 -8.62 6.78 8.45
C GLY A 255 -9.62 7.91 8.70
N GLY A 256 -10.35 7.87 9.82
CA GLY A 256 -11.18 9.01 10.25
C GLY A 256 -10.35 10.26 10.48
N LEU A 257 -10.86 11.45 10.15
CA LEU A 257 -10.15 12.71 10.41
C LEU A 257 -10.35 13.18 11.84
N PHE A 258 -9.31 13.76 12.46
CA PHE A 258 -9.46 14.43 13.75
C PHE A 258 -10.25 15.73 13.59
N GLY A 259 -11.01 16.08 14.63
CA GLY A 259 -11.81 17.30 14.72
C GLY A 259 -11.03 18.62 14.75
N GLU A 260 -9.71 18.56 14.90
CA GLU A 260 -8.82 19.74 14.87
C GLU A 260 -8.12 19.95 13.52
N SER A 261 -8.39 19.09 12.52
CA SER A 261 -7.78 19.21 11.20
C SER A 261 -8.11 20.56 10.56
N ALA A 262 -7.09 21.38 10.31
CA ALA A 262 -7.24 22.73 9.78
C ALA A 262 -7.59 22.70 8.28
N ASN A 263 -8.57 23.51 7.86
CA ASN A 263 -8.98 23.71 6.47
C ASN A 263 -9.16 22.38 5.69
N SER A 264 -9.83 21.40 6.28
CA SER A 264 -10.02 20.07 5.68
C SER A 264 -10.72 20.06 4.32
N ALA A 265 -11.35 21.17 3.90
CA ALA A 265 -12.04 21.33 2.62
C ALA A 265 -11.16 21.77 1.43
N THR A 266 -9.87 22.14 1.61
CA THR A 266 -9.03 22.70 0.53
C THR A 266 -8.86 21.79 -0.69
N GLN A 267 -8.86 20.47 -0.49
CA GLN A 267 -8.67 19.46 -1.55
C GLN A 267 -9.15 18.10 -1.02
N PRO A 268 -9.63 17.16 -1.86
CA PRO A 268 -10.32 15.96 -1.37
C PRO A 268 -9.43 14.75 -1.06
N TYR A 269 -8.15 14.73 -1.44
CA TYR A 269 -7.24 13.57 -1.25
C TYR A 269 -6.66 13.51 0.16
N LYS A 270 -7.09 12.52 0.97
CA LYS A 270 -6.73 12.41 2.40
C LYS A 270 -5.95 11.14 2.73
N TYR A 271 -6.66 10.14 3.27
CA TYR A 271 -6.14 8.90 3.79
C TYR A 271 -5.72 7.99 2.62
N ASN A 272 -4.51 7.44 2.69
CA ASN A 272 -3.80 6.74 1.61
C ASN A 272 -3.77 7.48 0.26
N GLY A 273 -3.88 8.82 0.29
CA GLY A 273 -3.99 9.64 -0.91
C GLY A 273 -5.28 9.42 -1.70
N LYS A 274 -6.33 8.90 -1.05
CA LYS A 274 -7.64 8.64 -1.67
C LYS A 274 -8.56 9.84 -1.55
N GLU A 275 -9.35 10.03 -2.59
CA GLU A 275 -10.37 11.06 -2.65
C GLU A 275 -11.46 10.75 -1.63
N LEU A 276 -11.79 11.72 -0.79
CA LEU A 276 -12.88 11.65 0.17
C LEU A 276 -14.08 12.42 -0.40
N ASP A 277 -15.11 11.69 -0.82
CA ASP A 277 -16.37 12.30 -1.23
C ASP A 277 -17.24 12.57 0.01
N ARG A 278 -17.55 13.84 0.24
CA ARG A 278 -18.36 14.33 1.36
C ARG A 278 -19.71 14.90 0.91
N MET A 279 -19.99 14.91 -0.39
CA MET A 279 -21.19 15.51 -0.92
C MET A 279 -22.41 14.84 -0.30
N HIS A 280 -23.36 15.67 0.13
CA HIS A 280 -24.61 15.26 0.78
C HIS A 280 -24.43 14.38 2.05
N GLY A 281 -23.25 14.39 2.66
CA GLY A 281 -22.95 13.59 3.87
C GLY A 281 -22.50 12.16 3.58
N LEU A 282 -22.05 11.87 2.35
CA LEU A 282 -21.61 10.54 1.95
C LEU A 282 -20.41 10.06 2.79
N ASP A 283 -19.37 10.89 2.92
CA ASP A 283 -18.14 10.65 3.70
C ASP A 283 -17.48 9.29 3.40
N LEU A 284 -17.27 9.00 2.12
CA LEU A 284 -16.64 7.76 1.65
C LEU A 284 -15.34 8.03 0.91
N PHE A 285 -14.36 7.16 1.12
CA PHE A 285 -13.14 7.16 0.34
C PHE A 285 -13.30 6.31 -0.92
N ASP A 286 -12.92 6.86 -2.06
CA ASP A 286 -12.85 6.13 -3.32
C ASP A 286 -11.46 5.49 -3.50
N TYR A 287 -11.39 4.16 -3.42
CA TYR A 287 -10.16 3.40 -3.66
C TYR A 287 -10.06 2.86 -5.10
N GLY A 288 -11.05 3.12 -5.95
CA GLY A 288 -11.16 2.63 -7.33
C GLY A 288 -12.07 1.42 -7.43
N ALA A 289 -11.68 0.28 -6.84
CA ALA A 289 -12.50 -0.93 -6.94
C ALA A 289 -13.63 -1.03 -5.92
N ARG A 290 -13.54 -0.26 -4.84
CA ARG A 290 -14.49 -0.28 -3.71
C ARG A 290 -14.52 1.10 -3.06
N HIS A 291 -15.68 1.48 -2.53
CA HIS A 291 -15.79 2.59 -1.59
C HIS A 291 -15.55 2.09 -0.16
N TYR A 292 -14.78 2.89 0.59
CA TYR A 292 -14.39 2.63 1.97
C TYR A 292 -15.04 3.63 2.92
N ASP A 293 -15.66 3.12 3.98
CA ASP A 293 -16.21 3.94 5.05
C ASP A 293 -15.29 3.89 6.28
N ALA A 294 -14.58 4.98 6.51
CA ALA A 294 -13.71 5.13 7.67
C ALA A 294 -14.46 5.23 9.00
N THR A 295 -15.74 5.65 8.98
CA THR A 295 -16.58 5.69 10.20
C THR A 295 -16.90 4.27 10.69
N LEU A 296 -17.04 3.31 9.77
CA LEU A 296 -17.31 1.89 10.04
C LEU A 296 -16.05 1.01 10.02
N GLY A 297 -14.95 1.49 9.45
CA GLY A 297 -13.71 0.72 9.29
C GLY A 297 -13.81 -0.43 8.28
N ARG A 298 -14.67 -0.32 7.26
CA ARG A 298 -14.95 -1.43 6.32
C ARG A 298 -15.37 -1.00 4.91
N TRP A 299 -15.32 -1.96 3.98
CA TRP A 299 -15.74 -1.81 2.59
C TRP A 299 -17.25 -1.99 2.40
N PHE A 300 -17.80 -1.36 1.36
CA PHE A 300 -19.22 -1.48 0.98
C PHE A 300 -19.52 -2.67 0.05
N ALA A 301 -18.50 -3.20 -0.62
CA ALA A 301 -18.62 -4.32 -1.54
C ALA A 301 -17.63 -5.44 -1.19
N VAL A 302 -17.94 -6.64 -1.68
CA VAL A 302 -17.08 -7.83 -1.56
C VAL A 302 -15.72 -7.56 -2.21
N ASP A 303 -14.63 -7.98 -1.57
CA ASP A 303 -13.28 -7.89 -2.14
C ASP A 303 -13.20 -8.63 -3.50
N PRO A 304 -12.84 -7.94 -4.60
CA PRO A 304 -12.63 -8.59 -5.91
C PRO A 304 -11.56 -9.68 -5.90
N MET A 305 -10.69 -9.70 -4.87
CA MET A 305 -9.68 -10.73 -4.64
C MET A 305 -9.98 -11.56 -3.37
N GLY A 306 -11.24 -11.66 -2.95
CA GLY A 306 -11.65 -12.37 -1.73
C GLY A 306 -11.11 -13.80 -1.63
N GLU A 307 -10.95 -14.53 -2.74
CA GLU A 307 -10.38 -15.88 -2.77
C GLU A 307 -8.93 -15.95 -2.28
N LYS A 308 -8.17 -14.85 -2.44
CA LYS A 308 -6.80 -14.73 -1.92
C LYS A 308 -6.76 -14.65 -0.39
N TYR A 309 -7.89 -14.31 0.22
CA TYR A 309 -8.02 -13.92 1.62
C TYR A 309 -9.07 -14.78 2.35
N TYR A 310 -9.08 -16.08 2.08
CA TYR A 310 -10.11 -17.03 2.56
C TYR A 310 -10.34 -17.06 4.08
N ASN A 311 -9.37 -16.61 4.87
CA ASN A 311 -9.43 -16.59 6.33
C ASN A 311 -9.92 -15.27 6.93
N ILE A 312 -10.27 -14.28 6.10
CA ILE A 312 -10.82 -12.99 6.53
C ILE A 312 -12.11 -12.66 5.79
N SER A 313 -12.98 -11.90 6.43
CA SER A 313 -14.20 -11.39 5.80
C SER A 313 -13.88 -10.51 4.58
N PRO A 314 -14.64 -10.62 3.47
CA PRO A 314 -14.37 -9.86 2.25
C PRO A 314 -14.63 -8.36 2.38
N TYR A 315 -15.19 -7.91 3.51
CA TYR A 315 -15.47 -6.50 3.79
C TYR A 315 -14.41 -5.86 4.70
N VAL A 316 -13.41 -6.62 5.17
CA VAL A 316 -12.40 -6.14 6.12
C VAL A 316 -11.41 -5.19 5.45
N TYR A 317 -11.18 -4.04 6.08
CA TYR A 317 -10.14 -3.13 5.66
C TYR A 317 -8.76 -3.63 6.09
N VAL A 318 -7.89 -3.91 5.10
CA VAL A 318 -6.45 -4.23 5.27
C VAL A 318 -6.11 -5.20 6.41
N ALA A 319 -6.91 -6.26 6.54
CA ALA A 319 -6.79 -7.27 7.59
C ALA A 319 -6.79 -6.71 9.03
N ASN A 320 -7.50 -5.59 9.26
CA ASN A 320 -7.58 -4.88 10.53
C ASN A 320 -6.23 -4.44 11.11
N ASN A 321 -5.22 -4.25 10.26
CA ASN A 321 -3.94 -3.70 10.68
C ASN A 321 -3.56 -2.51 9.78
N PRO A 322 -4.32 -1.40 9.91
CA PRO A 322 -4.17 -0.26 9.01
C PRO A 322 -2.83 0.45 9.16
N ILE A 323 -2.13 0.30 10.29
CA ILE A 323 -0.82 0.90 10.50
C ILE A 323 0.28 0.21 9.68
N ARG A 324 0.17 -1.12 9.51
CA ARG A 324 1.14 -1.92 8.75
C ARG A 324 0.77 -2.06 7.29
N PHE A 325 -0.52 -2.09 6.98
CA PHE A 325 -1.01 -2.40 5.64
C PHE A 325 -1.82 -1.25 5.03
N ILE A 326 -1.79 -1.18 3.71
CA ILE A 326 -2.58 -0.28 2.88
C ILE A 326 -3.27 -1.09 1.78
N ASP A 327 -4.38 -0.59 1.27
CA ASP A 327 -4.95 -1.02 0.00
C ASP A 327 -4.88 0.18 -0.95
N THR A 328 -4.21 0.06 -2.09
CA THR A 328 -4.02 1.22 -2.98
C THR A 328 -5.01 1.25 -4.14
N ASP A 329 -5.77 0.18 -4.37
CA ASP A 329 -6.67 0.02 -5.51
C ASP A 329 -8.03 -0.56 -5.11
N GLY A 330 -8.26 -0.80 -3.82
CA GLY A 330 -9.45 -1.44 -3.30
C GLY A 330 -9.50 -2.93 -3.65
N LYS A 331 -8.40 -3.56 -4.05
CA LYS A 331 -8.35 -4.99 -4.44
C LYS A 331 -7.28 -5.77 -3.68
N ARG A 332 -6.23 -5.10 -3.18
CA ARG A 332 -5.02 -5.79 -2.68
C ARG A 332 -4.46 -5.14 -1.43
N ILE A 333 -4.41 -5.93 -0.37
CA ILE A 333 -3.63 -5.64 0.83
C ILE A 333 -2.13 -5.66 0.50
N ARG A 334 -1.43 -4.56 0.83
CA ARG A 334 0.01 -4.33 0.66
C ARG A 334 0.60 -3.84 1.98
N ILE A 335 1.88 -4.07 2.23
CA ILE A 335 2.57 -3.41 3.36
C ILE A 335 2.80 -1.93 3.02
N ALA A 336 2.50 -1.06 3.98
CA ALA A 336 2.86 0.35 3.92
C ALA A 336 4.38 0.50 3.78
N ASN A 337 4.86 1.24 2.78
CA ASN A 337 6.30 1.43 2.50
C ASN A 337 7.11 0.13 2.28
N ASN A 338 6.52 -0.88 1.63
CA ASN A 338 7.18 -2.18 1.39
C ASN A 338 8.37 -2.17 0.41
N TYR A 339 8.75 -1.00 -0.14
CA TYR A 339 9.86 -0.90 -1.07
C TYR A 339 11.22 -1.09 -0.38
N ALA A 340 11.37 -0.66 0.87
CA ALA A 340 12.65 -0.73 1.59
C ALA A 340 13.23 -2.16 1.63
N GLY A 341 12.42 -3.14 2.00
CA GLY A 341 12.85 -4.54 2.07
C GLY A 341 13.11 -5.16 0.69
N ALA A 342 12.33 -4.77 -0.33
CA ALA A 342 12.60 -5.18 -1.71
C ALA A 342 13.92 -4.59 -2.21
N MET A 343 14.16 -3.31 -1.96
CA MET A 343 15.37 -2.58 -2.35
C MET A 343 16.60 -3.12 -1.64
N GLU A 344 16.50 -3.46 -0.35
CA GLU A 344 17.59 -4.13 0.37
C GLU A 344 17.90 -5.51 -0.22
N ASN A 345 16.88 -6.28 -0.61
CA ASN A 345 17.09 -7.58 -1.26
C ASN A 345 17.73 -7.43 -2.66
N ILE A 346 17.26 -6.47 -3.46
CA ILE A 346 17.89 -6.12 -4.75
C ILE A 346 19.34 -5.71 -4.52
N ALA A 347 19.62 -4.86 -3.53
CA ALA A 347 20.97 -4.40 -3.20
C ALA A 347 21.89 -5.55 -2.79
N LYS A 348 21.38 -6.49 -1.97
CA LYS A 348 22.13 -7.68 -1.58
C LYS A 348 22.43 -8.59 -2.78
N ILE A 349 21.48 -8.78 -3.69
CA ILE A 349 21.73 -9.56 -4.91
C ILE A 349 22.74 -8.83 -5.81
N ALA A 350 22.57 -7.53 -6.03
CA ALA A 350 23.45 -6.69 -6.83
C ALA A 350 24.87 -6.55 -6.24
N ALA A 351 25.03 -6.71 -4.93
CA ALA A 351 26.33 -6.66 -4.27
C ALA A 351 27.23 -7.84 -4.68
N THR A 352 26.64 -8.96 -5.13
CA THR A 352 27.36 -10.15 -5.59
C THR A 352 27.78 -10.02 -7.07
N ASN A 353 28.90 -10.63 -7.45
CA ASN A 353 29.42 -10.53 -8.81
C ASN A 353 28.45 -11.09 -9.85
N PHE A 354 27.85 -12.25 -9.57
CA PHE A 354 26.92 -12.89 -10.50
C PHE A 354 25.53 -12.25 -10.42
N GLY A 355 25.06 -11.90 -9.23
CA GLY A 355 23.75 -11.25 -9.08
C GLY A 355 23.66 -9.87 -9.73
N SER A 356 24.74 -9.09 -9.71
CA SER A 356 24.82 -7.82 -10.46
C SER A 356 24.61 -8.05 -11.96
N GLN A 357 25.27 -9.05 -12.55
CA GLN A 357 25.12 -9.39 -13.98
C GLN A 357 23.69 -9.82 -14.33
N VAL A 358 23.07 -10.64 -13.47
CA VAL A 358 21.67 -11.08 -13.63
C VAL A 358 20.73 -9.88 -13.64
N LEU A 359 20.87 -8.97 -12.67
CA LEU A 359 20.01 -7.79 -12.56
C LEU A 359 20.26 -6.80 -13.71
N THR A 360 21.52 -6.52 -14.07
CA THR A 360 21.85 -5.67 -15.23
C THR A 360 21.28 -6.23 -16.52
N HIS A 361 21.32 -7.55 -16.72
CA HIS A 361 20.69 -8.19 -17.88
C HIS A 361 19.19 -7.92 -17.93
N LEU A 362 18.48 -8.16 -16.84
CA LEU A 362 17.03 -7.97 -16.78
C LEU A 362 16.62 -6.50 -16.94
N ILE A 363 17.34 -5.58 -16.29
CA ILE A 363 17.10 -4.12 -16.42
C ILE A 363 17.39 -3.65 -17.85
N GLY A 364 18.37 -4.25 -18.53
CA GLY A 364 18.72 -3.90 -19.91
C GLY A 364 17.78 -4.47 -20.97
N LYS A 365 16.81 -5.33 -20.61
CA LYS A 365 15.81 -5.85 -21.55
C LYS A 365 14.65 -4.87 -21.70
N ASN A 366 14.08 -4.81 -22.90
CA ASN A 366 12.85 -4.06 -23.16
C ASN A 366 11.59 -4.85 -22.73
N GLU A 367 11.65 -5.49 -21.57
CA GLU A 367 10.59 -6.30 -20.98
C GLU A 367 10.28 -5.78 -19.57
N THR A 368 9.03 -5.92 -19.12
CA THR A 368 8.63 -5.51 -17.76
C THR A 368 8.63 -6.71 -16.82
N TYR A 369 9.46 -6.65 -15.78
CA TYR A 369 9.45 -7.61 -14.68
C TYR A 369 8.94 -6.94 -13.41
N THR A 370 7.89 -7.48 -12.81
CA THR A 370 7.27 -6.88 -11.61
C THR A 370 7.61 -7.71 -10.37
N LEU A 371 8.38 -7.10 -9.44
CA LEU A 371 8.70 -7.70 -8.15
C LEU A 371 7.52 -7.57 -7.18
N ASN A 372 6.96 -8.71 -6.79
CA ASN A 372 5.82 -8.79 -5.90
C ASN A 372 6.22 -9.51 -4.60
N SER A 373 6.36 -8.76 -3.51
CA SER A 373 6.45 -9.34 -2.17
C SER A 373 5.11 -9.94 -1.77
N LYS A 374 5.07 -11.26 -1.53
CA LYS A 374 3.87 -11.99 -1.09
C LYS A 374 3.89 -12.18 0.43
N PHE A 375 2.72 -11.99 1.02
CA PHE A 375 2.43 -12.25 2.43
C PHE A 375 1.54 -13.47 2.56
N TRP A 376 1.63 -14.19 3.69
CA TRP A 376 0.76 -15.34 4.01
C TRP A 376 0.84 -16.51 3.02
N THR A 377 1.86 -16.53 2.16
CA THR A 377 2.12 -17.65 1.25
C THR A 377 3.38 -18.39 1.67
N SER A 378 3.48 -19.63 1.21
CA SER A 378 4.65 -20.48 1.40
C SER A 378 5.43 -20.75 0.11
N SER A 379 5.18 -19.97 -0.92
CA SER A 379 5.76 -20.24 -2.22
C SER A 379 6.08 -18.94 -2.94
N SER A 380 7.32 -18.87 -3.39
CA SER A 380 7.74 -17.92 -4.42
C SER A 380 7.42 -18.52 -5.79
N SER A 381 7.23 -17.68 -6.80
CA SER A 381 6.98 -18.10 -8.18
C SER A 381 7.29 -16.99 -9.17
N TYR A 382 7.81 -17.38 -10.32
CA TYR A 382 7.90 -16.56 -11.52
C TYR A 382 6.81 -16.94 -12.52
N ASP A 383 6.08 -15.95 -13.04
CA ASP A 383 5.06 -16.14 -14.08
C ASP A 383 5.58 -15.64 -15.44
N PRO A 384 5.90 -16.55 -16.39
CA PRO A 384 6.44 -16.17 -17.69
C PRO A 384 5.41 -15.49 -18.60
N ASN A 385 4.11 -15.51 -18.28
CA ASN A 385 3.09 -14.86 -19.13
C ASN A 385 3.03 -13.35 -18.93
N ASN A 386 3.41 -12.86 -17.75
CA ASN A 386 3.27 -11.45 -17.38
C ASN A 386 4.51 -10.86 -16.69
N GLY A 387 5.59 -11.65 -16.55
CA GLY A 387 6.85 -11.19 -15.95
C GLY A 387 6.79 -10.98 -14.44
N ASN A 388 5.75 -11.46 -13.74
CA ASN A 388 5.65 -11.31 -12.29
C ASN A 388 6.64 -12.22 -11.56
N ILE A 389 7.54 -11.60 -10.78
CA ILE A 389 8.45 -12.27 -9.86
C ILE A 389 7.85 -12.16 -8.45
N ASN A 390 7.18 -13.21 -8.01
CA ASN A 390 6.51 -13.27 -6.72
C ASN A 390 7.41 -13.94 -5.69
N TYR A 391 7.88 -13.20 -4.69
CA TYR A 391 8.77 -13.75 -3.67
C TYR A 391 8.19 -13.58 -2.27
N VAL A 392 8.47 -14.54 -1.38
CA VAL A 392 8.06 -14.45 0.02
C VAL A 392 8.94 -13.44 0.76
N GLY A 393 8.41 -12.26 1.07
CA GLY A 393 9.16 -11.16 1.69
C GLY A 393 9.35 -11.30 3.20
N THR A 394 8.38 -11.91 3.89
CA THR A 394 8.44 -12.24 5.33
C THR A 394 7.70 -13.56 5.56
N PRO A 395 8.41 -14.70 5.64
CA PRO A 395 7.77 -16.00 5.81
C PRO A 395 7.24 -16.20 7.23
N TRP A 396 6.04 -16.75 7.34
CA TRP A 396 5.40 -17.17 8.60
C TRP A 396 5.73 -18.63 8.98
N TYR A 397 6.48 -19.35 8.13
CA TYR A 397 6.86 -20.76 8.30
C TYR A 397 8.31 -21.00 7.83
N LYS A 398 8.98 -22.02 8.38
CA LYS A 398 10.29 -22.48 7.91
C LYS A 398 10.10 -23.49 6.78
N GLN A 399 10.86 -23.38 5.69
CA GLN A 399 10.90 -24.45 4.69
C GLN A 399 11.64 -25.67 5.26
N VAL A 400 11.32 -26.86 4.73
CA VAL A 400 12.03 -28.10 5.04
C VAL A 400 13.49 -27.94 4.64
N GLY A 401 14.36 -27.86 5.66
CA GLY A 401 15.81 -27.77 5.48
C GLY A 401 16.44 -26.41 5.77
N GLY A 402 15.75 -25.36 6.24
CA GLY A 402 16.43 -24.12 6.63
C GLY A 402 15.53 -22.92 6.97
N VAL A 403 16.13 -21.79 7.35
CA VAL A 403 15.42 -20.50 7.50
C VAL A 403 15.25 -19.89 6.10
N LEU A 404 14.00 -19.61 5.72
CA LEU A 404 13.71 -18.95 4.44
C LEU A 404 14.19 -17.49 4.52
N ASN A 405 15.09 -17.11 3.62
CA ASN A 405 15.66 -15.76 3.53
C ASN A 405 15.07 -15.07 2.28
N SER A 406 14.45 -13.91 2.47
CA SER A 406 13.70 -13.21 1.42
C SER A 406 14.58 -12.77 0.24
N MET A 407 15.86 -12.47 0.47
CA MET A 407 16.84 -12.21 -0.60
C MET A 407 17.11 -13.46 -1.43
N THR A 408 17.32 -14.62 -0.79
CA THR A 408 17.54 -15.88 -1.52
C THR A 408 16.28 -16.31 -2.30
N ALA A 409 15.10 -16.09 -1.73
CA ALA A 409 13.82 -16.38 -2.38
C ALA A 409 13.55 -15.44 -3.57
N MET A 410 13.87 -14.15 -3.43
CA MET A 410 13.82 -13.21 -4.56
C MET A 410 14.83 -13.63 -5.63
N GLY A 411 16.07 -13.94 -5.24
CA GLY A 411 17.12 -14.37 -6.14
C GLY A 411 16.72 -15.57 -7.00
N HIS A 412 16.14 -16.61 -6.39
CA HIS A 412 15.64 -17.80 -7.10
C HIS A 412 14.65 -17.43 -8.22
N GLU A 413 13.62 -16.66 -7.91
CA GLU A 413 12.59 -16.29 -8.90
C GLU A 413 13.09 -15.27 -9.93
N THR A 414 13.99 -14.36 -9.53
CA THR A 414 14.68 -13.47 -10.46
C THR A 414 15.55 -14.27 -11.44
N PHE A 415 16.13 -15.37 -10.99
CA PHE A 415 16.90 -16.25 -11.88
C PHE A 415 16.01 -16.99 -12.88
N HIS A 416 14.78 -17.35 -12.51
CA HIS A 416 13.79 -17.85 -13.46
C HIS A 416 13.44 -16.81 -14.52
N ALA A 417 13.29 -15.54 -14.13
CA ALA A 417 13.11 -14.45 -15.08
C ALA A 417 14.31 -14.32 -16.03
N PHE A 418 15.53 -14.47 -15.52
CA PHE A 418 16.76 -14.45 -16.32
C PHE A 418 16.85 -15.65 -17.28
N ASP A 419 16.51 -16.85 -16.85
CA ASP A 419 16.49 -18.02 -17.72
C ASP A 419 15.40 -17.87 -18.81
N HIS A 420 14.25 -17.29 -18.48
CA HIS A 420 13.20 -16.95 -19.46
C HIS A 420 13.67 -15.89 -20.46
N SER A 421 14.31 -14.80 -20.01
CA SER A 421 14.83 -13.71 -20.87
C SER A 421 15.96 -14.16 -21.80
N ASN A 422 16.60 -15.29 -21.49
CA ASN A 422 17.61 -15.97 -22.30
C ASN A 422 17.03 -17.12 -23.15
N ASN A 423 15.70 -17.25 -23.24
CA ASN A 423 14.99 -18.27 -24.02
C ASN A 423 15.30 -19.72 -23.60
N LEU A 424 15.70 -19.95 -22.34
CA LEU A 424 15.88 -21.32 -21.83
C LEU A 424 14.53 -22.07 -21.74
N PHE A 425 13.46 -21.32 -21.47
CA PHE A 425 12.08 -21.75 -21.56
C PHE A 425 11.19 -20.55 -21.90
N ASN A 426 9.92 -20.78 -22.21
CA ASN A 426 8.91 -19.75 -22.45
C ASN A 426 7.56 -20.16 -21.84
N SER A 427 6.54 -19.30 -21.95
CA SER A 427 5.19 -19.59 -21.43
C SER A 427 4.57 -20.89 -21.96
N ALA A 428 4.87 -21.28 -23.20
CA ALA A 428 4.30 -22.47 -23.82
C ALA A 428 4.93 -23.79 -23.29
N ASN A 429 6.19 -23.76 -22.83
CA ASN A 429 6.89 -24.96 -22.36
C ASN A 429 7.35 -24.91 -20.90
N ALA A 430 7.02 -23.86 -20.15
CA ALA A 430 7.44 -23.66 -18.75
C ALA A 430 7.17 -24.88 -17.83
N LYS A 431 6.09 -25.63 -18.08
CA LYS A 431 5.77 -26.85 -17.31
C LYS A 431 6.76 -27.99 -17.58
N TYR A 432 7.27 -28.10 -18.80
CA TYR A 432 8.20 -29.14 -19.24
C TYR A 432 9.65 -28.78 -18.93
N SER A 433 9.96 -27.48 -18.85
CA SER A 433 11.32 -27.00 -18.52
C SER A 433 11.65 -27.03 -17.03
N LYS A 434 10.70 -27.39 -16.13
CA LYS A 434 10.91 -27.44 -14.68
C LYS A 434 12.13 -28.25 -14.25
N GLY A 435 12.42 -29.36 -14.93
CA GLY A 435 13.59 -30.21 -14.64
C GLY A 435 14.94 -29.56 -14.95
N ILE A 436 14.95 -28.45 -15.69
CA ILE A 436 16.15 -27.69 -16.08
C ILE A 436 16.21 -26.35 -15.35
N ALA A 437 15.10 -25.60 -15.34
CA ALA A 437 15.03 -24.27 -14.75
C ALA A 437 15.10 -24.30 -13.22
N GLU A 438 14.40 -25.22 -12.54
CA GLU A 438 14.41 -25.26 -11.06
C GLU A 438 15.79 -25.58 -10.50
N PRO A 439 16.56 -26.57 -10.99
CA PRO A 439 17.92 -26.78 -10.50
C PRO A 439 18.86 -25.58 -10.68
N ARG A 440 18.65 -24.77 -11.72
CA ARG A 440 19.42 -23.55 -11.96
C ARG A 440 18.99 -22.43 -11.01
N GLY A 441 17.69 -22.24 -10.79
CA GLY A 441 17.17 -21.33 -9.76
C GLY A 441 17.72 -21.66 -8.36
N VAL A 442 17.69 -22.95 -7.98
CA VAL A 442 18.28 -23.41 -6.70
C VAL A 442 19.80 -23.23 -6.68
N SER A 443 20.49 -23.43 -7.82
CA SER A 443 21.93 -23.17 -7.90
C SER A 443 22.26 -21.71 -7.65
N PHE A 444 21.43 -20.78 -8.14
CA PHE A 444 21.62 -19.35 -7.87
C PHE A 444 21.26 -19.02 -6.41
N GLU A 445 20.23 -19.66 -5.85
CA GLU A 445 19.92 -19.59 -4.41
C GLU A 445 21.12 -20.02 -3.55
N ASN A 446 21.75 -21.14 -3.89
CA ASN A 446 22.92 -21.67 -3.18
C ASN A 446 24.16 -20.79 -3.37
N TYR A 447 24.37 -20.22 -4.56
CA TYR A 447 25.41 -19.21 -4.76
C TYR A 447 25.22 -18.01 -3.81
N LEU A 448 24.01 -17.46 -3.72
CA LEU A 448 23.72 -16.35 -2.80
C LEU A 448 23.96 -16.75 -1.34
N ARG A 449 23.54 -17.97 -0.96
CA ARG A 449 23.80 -18.52 0.38
C ARG A 449 25.29 -18.64 0.66
N GLU A 450 26.07 -19.16 -0.29
CA GLU A 450 27.52 -19.33 -0.16
C GLU A 450 28.22 -17.97 0.04
N VAL A 451 27.91 -16.99 -0.82
CA VAL A 451 28.52 -15.65 -0.80
C VAL A 451 28.20 -14.91 0.50
N TYR A 452 26.99 -15.06 1.04
CA TYR A 452 26.57 -14.47 2.33
C TYR A 452 26.82 -15.37 3.54
N SER A 453 27.48 -16.52 3.36
CA SER A 453 27.75 -17.50 4.43
C SER A 453 26.49 -17.96 5.19
N LEU A 454 25.37 -18.11 4.47
CA LEU A 454 24.09 -18.61 4.98
C LEU A 454 24.07 -20.13 4.92
N SER A 455 23.66 -20.77 6.02
CA SER A 455 23.55 -22.23 6.14
C SER A 455 22.11 -22.65 6.50
N PRO A 456 21.66 -23.84 6.07
CA PRO A 456 22.34 -24.75 5.13
C PRO A 456 22.06 -24.40 3.66
N LEU A 457 22.86 -25.00 2.77
CA LEU A 457 22.60 -25.02 1.33
C LEU A 457 21.48 -26.01 1.02
N ARG A 458 20.74 -25.77 -0.06
CA ARG A 458 19.68 -26.67 -0.52
C ARG A 458 20.25 -27.80 -1.36
N GLU A 459 19.91 -29.02 -0.96
CA GLU A 459 20.32 -30.25 -1.64
C GLU A 459 19.14 -30.93 -2.38
N LYS A 460 17.92 -30.40 -2.25
CA LYS A 460 16.72 -30.88 -2.95
C LYS A 460 15.67 -29.79 -3.14
N TYR A 461 14.82 -29.96 -4.16
CA TYR A 461 13.65 -29.12 -4.38
C TYR A 461 12.43 -29.99 -4.72
N GLY A 462 11.50 -30.13 -3.77
CA GLY A 462 10.37 -31.06 -3.91
C GLY A 462 10.86 -32.49 -4.17
N SER A 463 10.43 -33.08 -5.28
CA SER A 463 10.88 -34.40 -5.77
C SER A 463 12.02 -34.32 -6.79
N ILE A 464 12.50 -33.13 -7.15
CA ILE A 464 13.56 -32.93 -8.14
C ILE A 464 14.91 -33.23 -7.48
N GLN A 465 15.69 -34.11 -8.12
CA GLN A 465 17.09 -34.41 -7.80
C GLN A 465 17.96 -33.90 -8.95
N GLY A 466 19.04 -33.17 -8.64
CA GLY A 466 19.92 -32.59 -9.66
C GLY A 466 21.13 -31.88 -9.05
N ASN A 467 22.05 -31.41 -9.90
CA ASN A 467 23.16 -30.57 -9.45
C ASN A 467 22.63 -29.17 -9.09
N PHE A 468 22.62 -28.86 -7.80
CA PHE A 468 22.18 -27.58 -7.23
C PHE A 468 23.33 -26.65 -6.87
N ASN A 469 24.55 -26.93 -7.32
CA ASN A 469 25.74 -26.11 -7.11
C ASN A 469 26.41 -25.78 -8.46
N GLN A 470 25.61 -25.47 -9.47
CA GLN A 470 26.10 -25.12 -10.81
C GLN A 470 26.82 -23.76 -10.83
N PHE A 471 26.53 -22.91 -9.86
CA PHE A 471 27.15 -21.60 -9.66
C PHE A 471 27.81 -21.60 -8.28
N THR A 472 29.03 -21.09 -8.21
CA THR A 472 29.81 -20.98 -6.95
C THR A 472 30.36 -19.57 -6.82
N GLY A 473 30.49 -19.12 -5.58
CA GLY A 473 31.12 -17.85 -5.21
C GLY A 473 32.57 -17.72 -5.66
N ASN A 474 33.28 -18.83 -5.93
CA ASN A 474 34.71 -18.83 -6.27
C ASN A 474 35.56 -17.98 -5.31
N GLY A 475 35.28 -18.07 -4.01
CA GLY A 475 35.97 -17.28 -2.98
C GLY A 475 35.41 -15.87 -2.76
N GLU A 476 34.34 -15.48 -3.46
CA GLU A 476 33.58 -14.27 -3.15
C GLU A 476 32.85 -14.40 -1.80
N LYS A 477 32.95 -13.36 -0.96
CA LYS A 477 32.17 -13.20 0.27
C LYS A 477 31.67 -11.77 0.42
N ILE A 478 30.42 -11.62 0.85
CA ILE A 478 29.85 -10.33 1.22
C ILE A 478 29.61 -10.30 2.73
N SER A 479 30.08 -9.24 3.38
CA SER A 479 29.93 -8.99 4.81
C SER A 479 29.65 -7.51 5.09
N ASN A 480 29.35 -7.17 6.34
CA ASN A 480 29.10 -5.79 6.81
C ASN A 480 28.06 -5.00 5.98
N PHE A 481 27.08 -5.71 5.39
CA PHE A 481 26.05 -5.09 4.58
C PHE A 481 25.16 -4.19 5.45
N THR A 482 25.17 -2.88 5.19
CA THR A 482 24.55 -1.86 6.05
C THR A 482 23.73 -0.88 5.22
N THR A 483 22.55 -0.51 5.69
CA THR A 483 21.74 0.58 5.10
C THR A 483 22.25 1.92 5.61
N LEU A 484 22.64 2.80 4.70
CA LEU A 484 23.23 4.12 5.00
C LEU A 484 22.17 5.23 5.12
N GLY A 485 20.99 5.02 4.55
CA GLY A 485 19.89 5.98 4.55
C GLY A 485 19.04 5.88 3.30
N SER A 486 18.14 6.83 3.14
CA SER A 486 17.35 7.02 1.93
C SER A 486 17.21 8.51 1.65
N ASN A 487 16.86 8.85 0.43
CA ASN A 487 16.34 10.19 0.14
C ASN A 487 14.99 10.44 0.85
N ALA A 488 14.59 11.71 0.94
CA ALA A 488 13.40 12.14 1.68
C ALA A 488 12.10 11.41 1.30
N ASP A 489 11.89 11.08 0.02
CA ASP A 489 10.69 10.42 -0.50
C ASP A 489 10.75 8.88 -0.44
N LYS A 490 11.86 8.32 0.05
CA LYS A 490 12.09 6.87 0.16
C LYS A 490 11.95 6.14 -1.18
N THR A 491 12.35 6.78 -2.28
CA THR A 491 12.46 6.17 -3.60
C THR A 491 13.89 5.69 -3.90
N SER A 492 14.88 6.15 -3.14
CA SER A 492 16.28 5.74 -3.28
C SER A 492 16.86 5.39 -1.92
N TYR A 493 17.56 4.26 -1.85
CA TYR A 493 18.20 3.75 -0.62
C TYR A 493 19.67 3.53 -0.85
N GLY A 494 20.47 3.95 0.12
CA GLY A 494 21.91 3.84 0.11
C GLY A 494 22.36 2.67 0.97
N PHE A 495 23.36 1.94 0.50
CA PHE A 495 23.92 0.77 1.17
C PHE A 495 25.45 0.80 1.13
N SER A 496 26.09 0.22 2.13
CA SER A 496 27.51 -0.18 2.07
C SER A 496 27.64 -1.67 2.30
N TYR A 497 28.70 -2.26 1.77
CA TYR A 497 29.05 -3.65 2.03
C TYR A 497 30.54 -3.87 1.83
N THR A 498 31.09 -4.83 2.56
CA THR A 498 32.44 -5.33 2.34
C THR A 498 32.37 -6.53 1.41
N LYS A 499 33.15 -6.50 0.33
CA LYS A 499 33.33 -7.64 -0.56
C LYS A 499 34.76 -8.14 -0.45
N THR A 500 34.87 -9.44 -0.21
CA THR A 500 36.12 -10.18 -0.23
C THR A 500 36.14 -11.07 -1.46
N THR A 501 37.22 -11.03 -2.25
CA THR A 501 37.39 -11.85 -3.47
C THR A 501 38.74 -12.53 -3.48
N THR A 502 38.77 -13.78 -3.93
CA THR A 502 40.00 -14.50 -4.19
C THR A 502 40.54 -14.14 -5.57
N VAL A 503 41.78 -13.66 -5.62
CA VAL A 503 42.51 -13.35 -6.86
C VAL A 503 43.55 -14.43 -7.09
N VAL A 504 43.56 -15.00 -8.30
CA VAL A 504 44.54 -16.02 -8.71
C VAL A 504 45.44 -15.39 -9.77
N GLU A 505 46.69 -15.12 -9.40
CA GLU A 505 47.73 -14.70 -10.34
C GLU A 505 48.34 -15.95 -10.99
N SER A 506 47.97 -16.20 -12.25
CA SER A 506 48.56 -17.28 -13.03
C SER A 506 49.88 -16.85 -13.67
N TYR A 507 50.97 -17.47 -13.24
CA TYR A 507 52.29 -17.25 -13.83
C TYR A 507 52.50 -18.18 -15.03
N LYS A 508 53.08 -17.65 -16.12
CA LYS A 508 53.49 -18.49 -17.26
C LYS A 508 54.67 -19.38 -16.88
N THR A 509 54.79 -20.51 -17.57
CA THR A 509 55.91 -21.44 -17.46
C THR A 509 57.24 -20.73 -17.74
N LEU A 510 58.18 -20.79 -16.80
CA LEU A 510 59.56 -20.37 -17.01
C LEU A 510 60.39 -21.62 -17.28
N LEU A 511 61.03 -21.69 -18.46
CA LEU A 511 61.86 -22.84 -18.87
C LEU A 511 61.12 -24.19 -18.82
N GLY A 512 59.81 -24.21 -19.10
CA GLY A 512 59.00 -25.44 -19.10
C GLY A 512 58.51 -25.90 -17.72
N ILE A 513 58.84 -25.20 -16.63
CA ILE A 513 58.32 -25.48 -15.29
C ILE A 513 57.11 -24.56 -15.01
N LYS A 514 55.96 -25.16 -14.69
CA LYS A 514 54.76 -24.42 -14.27
C LYS A 514 55.01 -23.83 -12.88
N ILE A 515 55.02 -22.50 -12.79
CA ILE A 515 55.08 -21.80 -11.51
C ILE A 515 53.69 -21.94 -10.85
N PRO A 516 53.58 -22.30 -9.56
CA PRO A 516 52.30 -22.37 -8.86
C PRO A 516 51.56 -21.04 -8.90
N ASP A 517 50.26 -21.09 -9.11
CA ASP A 517 49.43 -19.89 -9.08
C ASP A 517 49.48 -19.27 -7.68
N LYS A 518 49.70 -17.95 -7.61
CA LYS A 518 49.64 -17.25 -6.34
C LYS A 518 48.20 -16.83 -6.09
N THR A 519 47.65 -17.30 -4.98
CA THR A 519 46.31 -16.92 -4.54
C THR A 519 46.43 -15.83 -3.49
N SER A 520 45.78 -14.69 -3.71
CA SER A 520 45.61 -13.62 -2.72
C SER A 520 44.13 -13.35 -2.49
N THR A 521 43.84 -12.62 -1.41
CA THR A 521 42.48 -12.21 -1.09
C THR A 521 42.44 -10.70 -1.03
N GLU A 522 41.55 -10.09 -1.79
CA GLU A 522 41.29 -8.66 -1.74
C GLU A 522 40.01 -8.41 -0.96
N THR A 523 40.00 -7.39 -0.10
CA THR A 523 38.82 -7.00 0.67
C THR A 523 38.62 -5.51 0.54
N ASN A 524 37.51 -5.11 -0.06
CA ASN A 524 37.19 -3.72 -0.35
C ASN A 524 35.77 -3.40 0.15
N THR A 525 35.56 -2.15 0.59
CA THR A 525 34.24 -1.63 0.95
C THR A 525 33.65 -0.89 -0.25
N TYR A 526 32.43 -1.26 -0.61
CA TYR A 526 31.68 -0.67 -1.71
C TYR A 526 30.44 0.03 -1.17
N TYR A 527 29.93 0.95 -1.97
CA TYR A 527 28.72 1.70 -1.72
C TYR A 527 27.75 1.49 -2.87
N MET A 528 26.45 1.58 -2.61
CA MET A 528 25.44 1.35 -3.62
C MET A 528 24.22 2.21 -3.38
N THR A 529 23.58 2.64 -4.45
CA THR A 529 22.22 3.16 -4.42
C THR A 529 21.29 2.20 -5.15
N ILE A 530 20.15 1.88 -4.55
CA ILE A 530 19.00 1.29 -5.26
C ILE A 530 17.94 2.37 -5.34
N SER A 531 17.51 2.68 -6.55
CA SER A 531 16.49 3.68 -6.81
C SER A 531 15.30 3.02 -7.48
N ARG A 532 14.11 3.54 -7.23
CA ARG A 532 12.95 3.30 -8.07
C ARG A 532 12.54 4.62 -8.69
N ASP A 533 12.28 4.59 -9.99
CA ASP A 533 11.65 5.72 -10.64
C ASP A 533 10.14 5.76 -10.34
N LYS A 534 9.47 6.74 -10.93
CA LYS A 534 8.04 7.01 -10.77
C LYS A 534 7.15 5.89 -11.35
N SER A 535 7.67 5.14 -12.32
CA SER A 535 7.04 3.95 -12.89
C SER A 535 7.28 2.70 -12.03
N ASN A 536 7.95 2.85 -10.87
CA ASN A 536 8.47 1.78 -10.03
C ASN A 536 9.53 0.90 -10.73
N THR A 537 10.19 1.42 -11.77
CA THR A 537 11.33 0.76 -12.39
C THR A 537 12.52 0.86 -11.45
N ALA A 538 13.06 -0.27 -11.03
CA ALA A 538 14.23 -0.31 -10.18
C ALA A 538 15.52 -0.12 -11.00
N SER A 539 16.44 0.69 -10.49
CA SER A 539 17.80 0.85 -10.99
C SER A 539 18.78 0.75 -9.83
N PHE A 540 20.04 0.46 -10.15
CA PHE A 540 21.10 0.46 -9.15
C PHE A 540 22.40 1.03 -9.69
N GLN A 541 23.17 1.63 -8.80
CA GLN A 541 24.51 2.13 -9.08
C GLN A 541 25.45 1.68 -7.96
N ILE A 542 26.61 1.13 -8.33
CA ILE A 542 27.67 0.75 -7.39
C ILE A 542 28.79 1.80 -7.48
N TYR A 543 29.35 2.17 -6.33
CA TYR A 543 30.44 3.12 -6.18
C TYR A 543 31.62 2.45 -5.47
N ASN A 544 32.83 2.80 -5.90
CA ASN A 544 34.07 2.19 -5.39
C ASN A 544 34.63 2.93 -4.18
N SER A 545 34.07 4.09 -3.83
CA SER A 545 34.49 4.89 -2.67
C SER A 545 33.31 5.61 -2.01
N GLU A 546 33.50 5.97 -0.74
CA GLU A 546 32.50 6.73 0.02
C GLU A 546 32.31 8.14 -0.55
N GLU A 547 33.37 8.75 -1.09
CA GLU A 547 33.33 10.09 -1.66
C GLU A 547 32.43 10.15 -2.90
N GLU A 548 32.57 9.19 -3.81
CA GLU A 548 31.70 9.07 -4.99
C GLU A 548 30.23 8.90 -4.59
N TYR A 549 29.96 8.03 -3.61
CA TYR A 549 28.63 7.83 -3.08
C TYR A 549 28.06 9.13 -2.49
N ARG A 550 28.79 9.79 -1.57
CA ARG A 550 28.35 11.03 -0.93
C ARG A 550 28.09 12.15 -1.94
N ARG A 551 28.87 12.21 -3.03
CA ARG A 551 28.65 13.16 -4.11
C ARG A 551 27.34 12.89 -4.83
N ALA A 552 27.08 11.61 -5.16
CA ALA A 552 25.86 11.18 -5.83
C ALA A 552 24.60 11.30 -4.95
N THR A 553 24.74 11.25 -3.62
CA THR A 553 23.64 11.36 -2.66
C THR A 553 23.63 12.70 -1.91
N SER A 554 24.27 13.73 -2.45
CA SER A 554 24.45 15.02 -1.77
C SER A 554 23.13 15.79 -1.55
N ASN A 555 22.08 15.42 -2.28
CA ASN A 555 20.75 16.04 -2.25
C ASN A 555 19.68 15.16 -1.57
N TRP A 556 20.08 14.10 -0.89
CA TRP A 556 19.16 13.15 -0.25
C TRP A 556 18.47 13.69 1.01
#